data_AF-A0AAX4KLE5-F1
#
_entry.id   AF-A0AAX4KLE5-F1
#
_cell.length_a   1.000
_cell.length_b   1.000
_cell.length_c   1.000
_cell.angle_alpha   90.00
_cell.angle_beta   90.00
_cell.angle_gamma   90.00
#
_symmetry.space_group_name_H-M   'P 1'
#
loop_
_entity.id
_entity.type
_entity.pdbx_description
1 polymer ?
#
loop_
_entity_poly.entity_id
_entity_poly.type
_entity_poly.pdbx_seq_one_letter_code
_entity_poly.pdbx_strand_id
1 'polypeptide(L)'
;MSLSTYIDSLPYYDKHLDDPNLKSAAQALIDAELRRTPQINDEDERLPKSVDVFPKSQELSELLNQYPTKPIRSIDPSKYQPPIIGDSASLEELENAEKQSKVAEGHMALRLENTSLLSTYAPNAWLVRNFQLNSQITELTSTLDQLKEQIVDVNRSRRVYQEEKGGQLGKLESKWQDLISSNVQLEMACKAMESEVRGLRNKQEGLEKEVESLEKGQ
;
A
#
# COMPACT_ATOMS: atom_id res chain seq x y z
N MET A 1 5.54 13.47 -24.57
CA MET A 1 4.89 14.04 -23.37
C MET A 1 3.69 13.19 -23.06
N SER A 2 3.82 12.31 -22.07
CA SER A 2 2.70 11.52 -21.56
C SER A 2 1.63 12.50 -21.10
N LEU A 3 0.47 12.52 -21.75
CA LEU A 3 -0.74 13.08 -21.16
C LEU A 3 -0.93 12.28 -19.87
N SER A 4 -0.55 12.88 -18.74
CA SER A 4 -0.96 12.41 -17.43
C SER A 4 -2.47 12.49 -17.45
N THR A 5 -3.13 11.39 -17.84
CA THR A 5 -4.56 11.20 -17.62
C THR A 5 -4.72 11.32 -16.12
N TYR A 6 -5.12 12.50 -15.64
CA TYR A 6 -5.43 12.70 -14.24
C TYR A 6 -6.63 11.81 -13.96
N ILE A 7 -6.35 10.64 -13.39
CA ILE A 7 -7.37 9.75 -12.84
C ILE A 7 -7.88 10.49 -11.62
N ASP A 8 -8.95 11.26 -11.82
CA ASP A 8 -9.59 12.01 -10.77
C ASP A 8 -10.54 11.09 -10.00
N SER A 9 -10.34 11.04 -8.68
CA SER A 9 -11.21 10.31 -7.76
C SER A 9 -11.24 11.10 -6.46
N LEU A 10 -12.43 11.24 -5.85
CA LEU A 10 -12.63 12.08 -4.68
C LEU A 10 -12.99 11.26 -3.42
N PRO A 11 -12.07 10.46 -2.85
CA PRO A 11 -12.34 9.62 -1.68
C PRO A 11 -13.03 10.31 -0.49
N TYR A 12 -12.72 11.58 -0.21
CA TYR A 12 -13.35 12.31 0.90
C TYR A 12 -14.80 12.74 0.61
N TYR A 13 -15.19 12.82 -0.66
CA TYR A 13 -16.53 13.19 -1.11
C TYR A 13 -17.39 11.96 -1.45
N ASP A 14 -16.82 11.00 -2.19
CA ASP A 14 -17.48 9.79 -2.71
C ASP A 14 -17.62 8.67 -1.66
N LYS A 15 -18.21 8.99 -0.50
CA LYS A 15 -18.34 8.05 0.63
C LYS A 15 -19.14 6.79 0.33
N HIS A 16 -19.96 6.80 -0.72
CA HIS A 16 -20.72 5.62 -1.17
C HIS A 16 -19.80 4.51 -1.70
N LEU A 17 -18.58 4.85 -2.17
CA LEU A 17 -17.60 3.85 -2.63
C LEU A 17 -17.02 3.02 -1.48
N ASP A 18 -17.25 3.40 -0.22
CA ASP A 18 -16.82 2.60 0.91
C ASP A 18 -17.66 1.33 1.15
N ASP A 19 -18.81 1.23 0.49
CA ASP A 19 -19.69 0.07 0.58
C ASP A 19 -18.99 -1.20 0.09
N PRO A 20 -18.99 -2.28 0.91
CA PRO A 20 -18.26 -3.51 0.58
C PRO A 20 -18.78 -4.19 -0.68
N ASN A 21 -20.08 -4.07 -0.97
CA ASN A 21 -20.69 -4.63 -2.17
C ASN A 21 -20.13 -3.97 -3.44
N LEU A 22 -20.03 -2.64 -3.45
CA LEU A 22 -19.46 -1.89 -4.59
C LEU A 22 -17.97 -2.20 -4.77
N LYS A 23 -17.21 -2.28 -3.66
CA LYS A 23 -15.80 -2.71 -3.69
C LYS A 23 -15.64 -4.11 -4.29
N SER A 24 -16.48 -5.06 -3.89
CA SER A 24 -16.43 -6.43 -4.42
C SER A 24 -16.78 -6.50 -5.91
N ALA A 25 -17.77 -5.72 -6.36
CA ALA A 25 -18.15 -5.63 -7.77
C ALA A 25 -17.02 -5.01 -8.61
N ALA A 26 -16.41 -3.93 -8.12
CA ALA A 26 -15.24 -3.31 -8.76
C ALA A 26 -14.06 -4.29 -8.85
N GLN A 27 -13.77 -5.00 -7.76
CA GLN A 27 -12.70 -6.01 -7.74
C GLN A 27 -12.95 -7.14 -8.76
N ALA A 28 -14.19 -7.62 -8.88
CA ALA A 28 -14.52 -8.64 -9.87
C ALA A 28 -14.29 -8.17 -11.32
N LEU A 29 -14.54 -6.89 -11.61
CA LEU A 29 -14.24 -6.29 -12.92
C LEU A 29 -12.73 -6.15 -13.14
N ILE A 30 -11.98 -5.73 -12.12
CA ILE A 30 -10.51 -5.65 -12.16
C ILE A 30 -9.93 -7.03 -12.44
N ASP A 31 -10.38 -8.07 -11.73
CA ASP A 31 -9.90 -9.44 -11.91
C ASP A 31 -10.22 -9.98 -13.31
N ALA A 32 -11.38 -9.63 -13.87
CA ALA A 32 -11.75 -10.02 -15.23
C ALA A 32 -10.82 -9.40 -16.29
N GLU A 33 -10.40 -8.14 -16.10
CA GLU A 33 -9.45 -7.46 -16.99
C GLU A 33 -8.01 -7.93 -16.75
N LEU A 34 -7.61 -8.22 -15.51
CA LEU A 34 -6.30 -8.80 -15.20
C LEU A 34 -6.11 -10.18 -15.85
N ARG A 35 -7.18 -10.97 -15.99
CA ARG A 35 -7.13 -12.26 -16.73
C ARG A 35 -6.91 -12.08 -18.23
N ARG A 36 -7.31 -10.94 -18.80
CA ARG A 36 -7.14 -10.61 -20.21
C ARG A 36 -5.81 -9.92 -20.50
N THR A 37 -5.26 -9.25 -19.49
CA THR A 37 -4.00 -8.52 -19.58
C THR A 37 -2.84 -9.51 -19.52
N PRO A 38 -1.84 -9.41 -20.43
CA PRO A 38 -0.66 -10.26 -20.35
C PRO A 38 0.07 -10.02 -19.02
N GLN A 39 0.43 -11.11 -18.34
CA GLN A 39 1.21 -11.04 -17.12
C GLN A 39 2.60 -10.48 -17.43
N ILE A 40 3.04 -9.55 -16.60
CA ILE A 40 4.38 -8.95 -16.69
C ILE A 40 5.38 -9.99 -16.18
N ASN A 41 6.51 -10.14 -16.86
CA ASN A 41 7.57 -11.06 -16.42
C ASN A 41 8.24 -10.53 -15.15
N ASP A 42 8.68 -11.43 -14.28
CA ASP A 42 9.37 -11.09 -13.02
C ASP A 42 10.69 -10.31 -13.25
N GLU A 43 11.22 -10.32 -14.48
CA GLU A 43 12.42 -9.61 -14.91
C GLU A 43 12.14 -8.21 -15.52
N ASP A 44 10.95 -7.63 -15.31
CA ASP A 44 10.63 -6.27 -15.77
C ASP A 44 11.57 -5.23 -15.11
N GLU A 45 12.07 -4.28 -15.91
CA GLU A 45 12.92 -3.17 -15.45
C GLU A 45 12.27 -2.31 -14.35
N ARG A 46 10.94 -2.34 -14.24
CA ARG A 46 10.19 -1.67 -13.16
C ARG A 46 10.34 -2.33 -11.81
N LEU A 47 10.67 -3.62 -11.78
CA LEU A 47 10.88 -4.37 -10.55
C LEU A 47 12.33 -4.16 -10.07
N PRO A 48 12.55 -3.98 -8.75
CA PRO A 48 13.90 -3.86 -8.22
C PRO A 48 14.65 -5.17 -8.44
N LYS A 49 15.82 -5.09 -9.06
CA LYS A 49 16.69 -6.25 -9.31
C LYS A 49 17.07 -6.91 -7.99
N SER A 50 17.12 -8.25 -7.97
CA SER A 50 17.63 -9.00 -6.82
C SER A 50 19.07 -8.58 -6.52
N VAL A 51 19.33 -8.17 -5.28
CA VAL A 51 20.68 -7.78 -4.83
C VAL A 51 21.45 -9.04 -4.49
N ASP A 52 22.59 -9.26 -5.16
CA ASP A 52 23.55 -10.27 -4.76
C ASP A 52 24.31 -9.82 -3.51
N VAL A 53 24.17 -10.57 -2.42
CA VAL A 53 24.77 -10.27 -1.11
C VAL A 53 26.27 -10.55 -1.11
N PHE A 54 26.75 -11.50 -1.91
CA PHE A 54 28.16 -11.92 -1.94
C PHE A 54 28.74 -11.93 -3.36
N PRO A 55 28.77 -10.77 -4.07
CA PRO A 55 29.17 -10.72 -5.48
C PRO A 55 30.64 -11.09 -5.72
N LYS A 56 31.47 -11.07 -4.67
CA LYS A 56 32.91 -11.36 -4.74
C LYS A 56 33.26 -12.79 -4.31
N SER A 57 32.35 -13.50 -3.65
CA SER A 57 32.64 -14.82 -3.09
C SER A 57 31.55 -15.81 -3.48
N GLN A 58 31.89 -16.66 -4.44
CA GLN A 58 31.02 -17.74 -4.89
C GLN A 58 30.77 -18.76 -3.77
N GLU A 59 31.76 -19.03 -2.92
CA GLU A 59 31.61 -19.98 -1.80
C GLU A 59 30.59 -19.48 -0.77
N LEU A 60 30.58 -18.18 -0.47
CA LEU A 60 29.64 -17.60 0.49
C LEU A 60 28.22 -17.51 -0.08
N SER A 61 28.08 -17.22 -1.37
CA SER A 61 26.77 -17.22 -2.02
C SER A 61 26.19 -18.64 -2.10
N GLU A 62 27.00 -19.63 -2.45
CA GLU A 62 26.61 -21.05 -2.42
C GLU A 62 26.22 -21.50 -1.01
N LEU A 63 26.99 -21.10 0.01
CA LEU A 63 26.69 -21.42 1.40
C LEU A 63 25.37 -20.77 1.86
N LEU A 64 25.12 -19.51 1.50
CA LEU A 64 23.87 -18.82 1.82
C LEU A 64 22.67 -19.50 1.14
N ASN A 65 22.83 -19.88 -0.14
CA ASN A 65 21.80 -20.59 -0.90
C ASN A 65 21.47 -21.96 -0.30
N GLN A 66 22.49 -22.65 0.24
CA GLN A 66 22.32 -23.96 0.86
C GLN A 66 21.83 -23.90 2.31
N TYR A 67 21.97 -22.76 2.99
CA TYR A 67 21.58 -22.56 4.39
C TYR A 67 20.18 -23.08 4.78
N PRO A 68 19.09 -22.84 4.02
CA PRO A 68 17.77 -23.35 4.38
C PRO A 68 17.70 -24.89 4.39
N THR A 69 18.55 -25.56 3.60
CA THR A 69 18.59 -27.04 3.52
C THR A 69 19.63 -27.64 4.47
N LYS A 70 20.73 -26.92 4.72
CA LYS A 70 21.88 -27.37 5.50
C LYS A 70 22.37 -26.20 6.36
N PRO A 71 21.80 -26.01 7.55
CA PRO A 71 22.25 -24.95 8.45
C PRO A 71 23.69 -25.22 8.91
N ILE A 72 24.48 -24.15 9.03
CA ILE A 72 25.84 -24.24 9.55
C ILE A 72 25.77 -24.72 11.01
N ARG A 73 26.63 -25.68 11.38
CA ARG A 73 26.75 -26.12 12.78
C ARG A 73 27.24 -24.96 13.65
N SER A 74 26.56 -24.71 14.77
CA SER A 74 27.03 -23.76 15.77
C SER A 74 28.40 -24.17 16.33
N ILE A 75 29.15 -23.20 16.84
CA ILE A 75 30.39 -23.46 17.58
C ILE A 75 30.07 -24.43 18.73
N ASP A 76 30.85 -25.49 18.86
CA ASP A 76 30.69 -26.48 19.92
C ASP A 76 31.28 -25.96 21.24
N PRO A 77 30.46 -25.66 22.26
CA PRO A 77 30.94 -25.15 23.54
C PRO A 77 31.58 -26.24 24.41
N SER A 78 31.34 -27.53 24.12
CA SER A 78 31.85 -28.64 24.93
C SER A 78 33.38 -28.73 24.92
N LYS A 79 34.00 -28.30 23.81
CA LYS A 79 35.46 -28.25 23.63
C LYS A 79 36.18 -27.40 24.68
N TYR A 80 35.52 -26.39 25.23
CA TYR A 80 36.08 -25.47 26.22
C TYR A 80 35.71 -25.82 27.66
N GLN A 81 34.91 -26.88 27.86
CA GLN A 81 34.55 -27.34 29.19
C GLN A 81 35.65 -28.26 29.75
N PRO A 82 35.85 -28.26 31.07
CA PRO A 82 36.73 -29.23 31.72
C PRO A 82 36.29 -30.66 31.36
N PRO A 83 37.23 -31.55 30.97
CA PRO A 83 36.89 -32.94 30.67
C PRO A 83 36.47 -33.68 31.94
N ILE A 84 35.51 -34.58 31.81
CA ILE A 84 35.06 -35.48 32.88
C ILE A 84 35.54 -36.87 32.52
N ILE A 85 36.33 -37.49 33.39
CA ILE A 85 36.93 -38.81 33.17
C ILE A 85 36.43 -39.76 34.28
N GLY A 86 36.08 -40.99 33.93
CA GLY A 86 35.72 -42.04 34.89
C GLY A 86 36.96 -42.81 35.40
N ASP A 87 36.80 -43.56 36.50
CA ASP A 87 37.89 -44.27 37.19
C ASP A 87 38.60 -45.38 36.37
N SER A 88 38.10 -45.74 35.19
CA SER A 88 38.66 -46.79 34.31
C SER A 88 38.89 -46.30 32.87
N ALA A 89 39.42 -45.09 32.72
CA ALA A 89 39.71 -44.51 31.41
C ALA A 89 40.93 -45.12 30.72
N SER A 90 40.84 -45.23 29.39
CA SER A 90 41.93 -45.67 28.53
C SER A 90 43.03 -44.60 28.38
N LEU A 91 44.24 -45.00 27.96
CA LEU A 91 45.36 -44.07 27.74
C LEU A 91 45.02 -42.98 26.72
N GLU A 92 44.32 -43.33 25.63
CA GLU A 92 43.90 -42.38 24.59
C GLU A 92 42.87 -41.36 25.11
N GLU A 93 41.94 -41.78 25.98
CA GLU A 93 40.99 -40.88 26.64
C GLU A 93 41.70 -39.91 27.59
N LEU A 94 42.72 -40.38 28.31
CA LEU A 94 43.54 -39.54 29.18
C LEU A 94 44.34 -38.50 28.38
N GLU A 95 44.95 -38.87 27.26
CA GLU A 95 45.67 -37.93 26.39
C GLU A 95 44.75 -36.87 25.78
N ASN A 96 43.54 -37.27 25.36
CA ASN A 96 42.55 -36.34 24.84
C ASN A 96 42.02 -35.40 25.92
N ALA A 97 41.80 -35.91 27.13
CA ALA A 97 41.42 -35.10 28.27
C ALA A 97 42.53 -34.13 28.70
N GLU A 98 43.80 -34.52 28.61
CA GLU A 98 44.92 -33.61 28.87
C GLU A 98 44.91 -32.43 27.87
N LYS A 99 44.77 -32.73 26.58
CA LYS A 99 44.68 -31.70 25.52
C LYS A 99 43.48 -30.78 25.74
N GLN A 100 42.31 -31.34 26.07
CA GLN A 100 41.10 -30.58 26.34
C GLN A 100 41.26 -29.71 27.59
N SER A 101 41.88 -30.23 28.65
CA SER A 101 42.16 -29.48 29.88
C SER A 101 43.04 -28.27 29.63
N LYS A 102 44.11 -28.41 28.83
CA LYS A 102 44.98 -27.29 28.43
C LYS A 102 44.21 -26.20 27.68
N VAL A 103 43.30 -26.59 26.78
CA VAL A 103 42.45 -25.64 26.05
C VAL A 103 41.47 -24.95 26.99
N ALA A 104 40.84 -25.70 27.89
CA ALA A 104 39.90 -25.15 28.87
C ALA A 104 40.59 -24.17 29.83
N GLU A 105 41.77 -24.50 30.33
CA GLU A 105 42.57 -23.62 31.19
C GLU A 105 42.93 -22.30 30.50
N GLY A 106 43.46 -22.37 29.27
CA GLY A 106 43.77 -21.17 28.48
C GLY A 106 42.53 -20.31 28.22
N HIS A 107 41.38 -20.93 27.92
CA HIS A 107 40.12 -20.22 27.76
C HIS A 107 39.66 -19.55 29.07
N MET A 108 39.79 -20.23 30.23
CA MET A 108 39.43 -19.65 31.53
C MET A 108 40.36 -18.49 31.92
N ALA A 109 41.65 -18.56 31.62
CA ALA A 109 42.58 -17.46 31.82
C ALA A 109 42.18 -16.21 31.00
N LEU A 110 41.92 -16.39 29.71
CA LEU A 110 41.41 -15.31 28.84
C LEU A 110 40.06 -14.77 29.31
N ARG A 111 39.17 -15.65 29.77
CA ARG A 111 37.88 -15.24 30.33
C ARG A 111 38.08 -14.38 31.57
N LEU A 112 38.98 -14.75 32.47
CA LEU A 112 39.27 -13.98 33.67
C LEU A 112 39.78 -12.58 33.31
N GLU A 113 40.75 -12.50 32.40
CA GLU A 113 41.27 -11.24 31.88
C GLU A 113 40.15 -10.37 31.28
N ASN A 114 39.34 -10.94 30.37
CA ASN A 114 38.21 -10.25 29.76
C ASN A 114 37.17 -9.79 30.80
N THR A 115 36.87 -10.61 31.82
CA THR A 115 35.95 -10.21 32.90
C THR A 115 36.52 -9.11 33.79
N SER A 116 37.84 -9.08 33.99
CA SER A 116 38.50 -8.00 34.74
C SER A 116 38.41 -6.67 33.98
N LEU A 117 38.64 -6.68 32.66
CA LEU A 117 38.47 -5.51 31.79
C LEU A 117 37.00 -5.08 31.75
N LEU A 118 36.08 -6.02 31.61
CA LEU A 118 34.64 -5.75 31.61
C LEU A 118 34.20 -5.13 32.93
N SER A 119 34.64 -5.66 34.07
CA SER A 119 34.28 -5.10 35.38
C SER A 119 34.74 -3.65 35.56
N THR A 120 35.86 -3.28 34.94
CA THR A 120 36.48 -1.96 35.07
C THR A 120 35.85 -0.94 34.11
N TYR A 121 35.63 -1.32 32.84
CA TYR A 121 35.24 -0.38 31.79
C TYR A 121 33.78 -0.50 31.35
N ALA A 122 33.15 -1.66 31.52
CA ALA A 122 31.80 -1.87 31.01
C ALA A 122 30.76 -0.94 31.63
N PRO A 123 30.70 -0.70 32.95
CA PRO A 123 29.67 0.16 33.51
C PRO A 123 29.60 1.54 32.84
N ASN A 124 30.76 2.16 32.61
CA ASN A 124 30.86 3.45 31.94
C ASN A 124 30.52 3.35 30.44
N ALA A 125 30.99 2.32 29.74
CA ALA A 125 30.67 2.10 28.33
C ALA A 125 29.15 1.89 28.12
N TRP A 126 28.48 1.16 29.02
CA TRP A 126 27.04 0.94 28.99
C TRP A 126 26.25 2.23 29.21
N LEU A 127 26.69 3.10 30.12
CA LEU A 127 26.06 4.42 30.33
C LEU A 127 26.18 5.31 29.09
N VAL A 128 27.36 5.37 28.47
CA VAL A 128 27.56 6.12 27.21
C VAL A 128 26.69 5.55 26.09
N ARG A 129 26.64 4.22 25.95
CA ARG A 129 25.79 3.57 24.95
C ARG A 129 24.31 3.87 25.20
N ASN A 130 23.86 3.84 26.45
CA ASN A 130 22.49 4.18 26.80
C ASN A 130 22.16 5.63 26.44
N PHE A 131 23.06 6.58 26.73
CA PHE A 131 22.89 7.97 26.33
C PHE A 131 22.78 8.13 24.80
N GLN A 132 23.66 7.47 24.04
CA GLN A 132 23.60 7.47 22.57
C GLN A 132 22.30 6.89 22.03
N LEU A 133 21.83 5.78 22.61
CA LEU A 133 20.56 5.16 22.22
C LEU A 133 19.37 6.08 22.54
N ASN A 134 19.37 6.74 23.69
CA ASN A 134 18.33 7.72 24.02
C ASN A 134 18.32 8.89 23.03
N SER A 135 19.49 9.41 22.64
CA SER A 135 19.60 10.45 21.61
C SER A 135 19.01 10.00 20.27
N GLN A 136 19.38 8.79 19.81
CA GLN A 136 18.84 8.22 18.57
C GLN A 136 17.33 8.02 18.64
N ILE A 137 16.80 7.56 19.77
CA ILE A 137 15.36 7.44 19.98
C ILE A 137 14.70 8.81 19.87
N THR A 138 15.23 9.84 20.53
CA THR A 138 14.66 11.19 20.49
C THR A 138 14.63 11.76 19.07
N GLU A 139 15.71 11.58 18.30
CA GLU A 139 15.79 11.99 16.90
C GLU A 139 14.76 11.24 16.04
N LEU A 140 14.71 9.91 16.15
CA LEU A 140 13.74 9.11 15.41
C LEU A 140 12.30 9.47 15.77
N THR A 141 11.97 9.68 17.05
CA THR A 141 10.63 10.13 17.44
C THR A 141 10.29 11.51 16.88
N SER A 142 11.26 12.44 16.87
CA SER A 142 11.03 13.78 16.30
C SER A 142 10.78 13.72 14.80
N THR A 143 11.57 12.93 14.05
CA THR A 143 11.36 12.76 12.60
C THR A 143 10.03 12.09 12.29
N LEU A 144 9.62 11.12 13.12
CA LEU A 144 8.33 10.45 12.99
C LEU A 144 7.17 11.43 13.21
N ASP A 145 7.25 12.26 14.25
CA ASP A 145 6.21 13.25 14.55
C ASP A 145 6.11 14.32 13.45
N GLN A 146 7.25 14.79 12.92
CA GLN A 146 7.28 15.69 11.76
C GLN A 146 6.63 15.05 10.52
N LEU A 147 6.94 13.78 10.23
CA LEU A 147 6.32 13.06 9.11
C LEU A 147 4.81 12.89 9.30
N LYS A 148 4.36 12.62 10.53
CA LYS A 148 2.92 12.57 10.84
C LYS A 148 2.23 13.91 10.61
N GLU A 149 2.84 15.01 11.04
CA GLU A 149 2.31 16.35 10.81
C GLU A 149 2.20 16.65 9.31
N GLN A 150 3.25 16.35 8.53
CA GLN A 150 3.22 16.49 7.07
C GLN A 150 2.11 15.65 6.42
N ILE A 151 1.92 14.40 6.87
CA ILE A 151 0.83 13.53 6.39
C ILE A 151 -0.53 14.16 6.70
N VAL A 152 -0.71 14.67 7.92
CA VAL A 152 -1.97 15.33 8.34
C VAL A 152 -2.24 16.58 7.50
N ASP A 153 -1.22 17.40 7.26
CA ASP A 153 -1.36 18.62 6.44
C ASP A 153 -1.70 18.32 4.99
N VAL A 154 -1.06 17.30 4.40
CA VAL A 154 -1.39 16.84 3.04
C VAL A 154 -2.80 16.30 2.99
N ASN A 155 -3.21 15.48 3.96
CA ASN A 155 -4.57 14.93 4.02
C ASN A 155 -5.62 16.02 4.25
N ARG A 156 -5.32 17.02 5.08
CA ARG A 156 -6.20 18.18 5.30
C ARG A 156 -6.38 18.99 4.02
N SER A 157 -5.27 19.34 3.36
CA SER A 157 -5.28 20.05 2.08
C SER A 157 -6.06 19.28 1.01
N ARG A 158 -5.83 17.96 0.92
CA ARG A 158 -6.56 17.06 0.01
C ARG A 158 -8.05 17.03 0.32
N ARG A 159 -8.43 16.92 1.58
CA ARG A 159 -9.84 16.90 1.99
C ARG A 159 -10.56 18.19 1.61
N VAL A 160 -9.98 19.35 1.91
CA VAL A 160 -10.56 20.66 1.55
C VAL A 160 -10.76 20.76 0.04
N TYR A 161 -9.73 20.40 -0.75
CA TYR A 161 -9.82 20.40 -2.21
C TYR A 161 -10.94 19.48 -2.73
N GLN A 162 -11.03 18.25 -2.22
CA GLN A 162 -12.02 17.28 -2.67
C GLN A 162 -13.45 17.66 -2.27
N GLU A 163 -13.65 18.17 -1.06
CA GLU A 163 -14.97 18.66 -0.61
C GLU A 163 -15.43 19.87 -1.44
N GLU A 164 -14.51 20.80 -1.78
CA GLU A 164 -14.82 21.94 -2.63
C GLU A 164 -15.19 21.50 -4.06
N LYS A 165 -14.38 20.62 -4.67
CA LYS A 165 -14.60 20.13 -6.03
C LYS A 165 -15.83 19.24 -6.15
N GLY A 166 -16.05 18.35 -5.19
CA GLY A 166 -17.29 17.56 -5.10
C GLY A 166 -18.51 18.46 -4.97
N GLY A 167 -18.44 19.51 -4.15
CA GLY A 167 -19.51 20.52 -4.07
C GLY A 167 -19.77 21.28 -5.38
N GLN A 168 -18.73 21.55 -6.17
CA GLN A 168 -18.87 22.15 -7.50
C GLN A 168 -19.54 21.16 -8.48
N LEU A 169 -19.15 19.89 -8.45
CA LEU A 169 -19.77 18.83 -9.27
C LEU A 169 -21.25 18.66 -8.96
N GLY A 170 -21.65 18.60 -7.67
CA GLY A 170 -23.06 18.50 -7.29
C GLY A 170 -23.90 19.70 -7.76
N LYS A 171 -23.34 20.91 -7.77
CA LYS A 171 -24.02 22.10 -8.34
C LYS A 171 -24.18 21.99 -9.85
N LEU A 172 -23.17 21.47 -10.56
CA LEU A 172 -23.25 21.26 -12.01
C LEU A 172 -24.25 20.16 -12.36
N GLU A 173 -24.29 19.09 -11.57
CA GLU A 173 -25.25 18.01 -11.72
C GLU A 173 -26.69 18.51 -11.52
N SER A 174 -26.96 19.25 -10.45
CA SER A 174 -28.30 19.84 -10.22
C SER A 174 -28.71 20.76 -11.38
N LYS A 175 -27.83 21.65 -11.84
CA LYS A 175 -28.11 22.51 -12.99
C LYS A 175 -28.38 21.71 -14.26
N TRP A 176 -27.63 20.63 -14.46
CA TRP A 176 -27.83 19.74 -15.60
C TRP A 176 -29.19 19.03 -15.54
N GLN A 177 -29.59 18.52 -14.37
CA GLN A 177 -30.91 17.93 -14.15
C GLN A 177 -32.03 18.95 -14.38
N ASP A 178 -31.89 20.19 -13.88
CA ASP A 178 -32.85 21.27 -14.08
C ASP A 178 -32.99 21.62 -15.57
N LEU A 179 -31.87 21.72 -16.30
CA LEU A 179 -31.88 21.99 -17.74
C LEU A 179 -32.56 20.87 -18.54
N ILE A 180 -32.30 19.61 -18.19
CA ILE A 180 -32.99 18.47 -18.83
C ILE A 180 -34.48 18.51 -18.53
N SER A 181 -34.87 18.71 -17.27
CA SER A 181 -36.27 18.80 -16.86
C SER A 181 -36.98 19.94 -17.58
N SER A 182 -36.35 21.12 -17.65
CA SER A 182 -36.87 22.28 -18.37
C SER A 182 -37.00 22.02 -19.87
N ASN A 183 -36.03 21.35 -20.49
CA ASN A 183 -36.09 20.99 -21.90
C ASN A 183 -37.24 20.02 -22.19
N VAL A 184 -37.40 18.98 -21.37
CA VAL A 184 -38.52 18.02 -21.49
C VAL A 184 -39.87 18.71 -21.30
N GLN A 185 -40.00 19.60 -20.31
CA GLN A 185 -41.21 20.39 -20.10
C GLN A 185 -41.54 21.29 -21.30
N LEU A 186 -40.52 21.91 -21.90
CA LEU A 186 -40.66 22.75 -23.08
C LEU A 186 -41.09 21.93 -24.29
N GLU A 187 -40.51 20.75 -24.52
CA GLU A 187 -40.93 19.83 -25.59
C GLU A 187 -42.40 19.38 -25.41
N MET A 188 -42.81 19.09 -24.16
CA MET A 188 -44.21 18.76 -23.86
C MET A 188 -45.16 19.93 -24.14
N ALA A 189 -44.78 21.16 -23.75
CA ALA A 189 -45.57 22.37 -24.01
C ALA A 189 -45.68 22.66 -25.51
N CYS A 190 -44.58 22.53 -26.26
CA CYS A 190 -44.59 22.67 -27.72
C CYS A 190 -45.52 21.65 -28.38
N LYS A 191 -45.46 20.37 -27.99
CA LYS A 191 -46.37 19.34 -28.50
C LYS A 191 -47.84 19.61 -28.16
N ALA A 192 -48.12 20.10 -26.95
CA ALA A 192 -49.48 20.49 -26.56
C ALA A 192 -50.00 21.67 -27.41
N MET A 193 -49.20 22.73 -27.59
CA MET A 193 -49.56 23.86 -28.45
C MET A 193 -49.72 23.44 -29.91
N GLU A 194 -48.87 22.56 -30.43
CA GLU A 194 -49.03 22.01 -31.79
C GLU A 194 -50.34 21.23 -31.93
N SER A 195 -50.76 20.50 -30.90
CA SER A 195 -52.05 19.80 -30.88
C SER A 195 -53.22 20.80 -30.86
N GLU A 196 -53.14 21.85 -30.05
CA GLU A 196 -54.16 22.92 -30.01
C GLU A 196 -54.26 23.66 -31.35
N VAL A 197 -53.15 24.06 -31.95
CA VAL A 197 -53.11 24.71 -33.27
C VAL A 197 -53.71 23.81 -34.34
N ARG A 198 -53.40 22.51 -34.31
CA ARG A 198 -53.98 21.52 -35.23
C ARG A 198 -55.50 21.39 -35.03
N GLY A 199 -55.96 21.39 -33.79
CA GLY A 199 -57.39 21.40 -33.44
C GLY A 199 -58.12 22.67 -33.93
N LEU A 200 -57.49 23.84 -33.79
CA LEU A 200 -58.04 25.11 -34.27
C LEU A 200 -58.09 25.16 -35.80
N ARG A 201 -57.05 24.69 -36.50
CA ARG A 201 -57.04 24.59 -37.97
C ARG A 201 -58.17 23.68 -38.48
N ASN A 202 -58.37 22.53 -37.85
CA ASN A 202 -59.48 21.64 -38.21
C ASN A 202 -60.85 22.30 -38.01
N LYS A 203 -61.03 23.10 -36.95
CA LYS A 203 -62.28 23.87 -36.73
C LYS A 203 -62.46 24.96 -37.79
N GLN A 204 -61.40 25.68 -38.14
CA GLN A 204 -61.44 26.70 -39.19
C GLN A 204 -61.84 26.08 -40.54
N GLU A 205 -61.21 24.98 -40.95
CA GLU A 205 -61.58 24.27 -42.17
C GLU A 205 -63.03 23.74 -42.14
N GLY A 206 -63.53 23.33 -40.97
CA GLY A 206 -64.93 22.94 -40.80
C GLY A 206 -65.89 24.11 -41.00
N LEU A 207 -65.60 25.25 -40.39
CA LEU A 207 -66.40 26.47 -40.52
C LEU A 207 -66.34 27.06 -41.93
N GLU A 208 -65.18 27.05 -42.59
CA GLU A 208 -65.05 27.49 -43.98
C GLU A 208 -65.91 26.64 -44.94
N LYS A 209 -65.94 25.32 -44.74
CA LYS A 209 -66.84 24.41 -45.49
C LYS A 209 -68.32 24.67 -45.19
N GLU A 210 -68.65 25.01 -43.95
CA GLU A 210 -70.02 25.35 -43.55
C GLU A 210 -70.46 26.68 -44.18
N VAL A 211 -69.60 27.70 -44.19
CA VAL A 211 -69.85 28.97 -44.89
C VAL A 211 -69.99 28.75 -46.40
N GLU A 212 -69.12 27.98 -47.04
CA GLU A 212 -69.26 27.63 -48.47
C GLU A 212 -70.58 26.90 -48.77
N SER A 213 -71.07 26.07 -47.85
CA SER A 213 -72.35 25.38 -48.01
C SER A 213 -73.55 26.32 -47.90
N LEU A 214 -73.44 27.36 -47.06
CA LEU A 214 -74.46 28.39 -46.90
C LEU A 214 -74.46 29.37 -48.08
N GLU A 215 -73.29 29.72 -48.62
CA GLU A 215 -73.17 30.56 -49.82
C GLU A 215 -73.65 29.86 -51.10
N LYS A 216 -73.53 28.54 -51.20
CA LYS A 216 -74.10 27.74 -52.32
C LYS A 216 -75.59 27.42 -52.16
N GLY A 217 -76.17 27.68 -50.99
CA GLY A 217 -77.58 27.43 -50.67
C GLY A 217 -78.52 28.64 -50.89
N GLN A 218 -77.99 29.80 -51.26
CA GLN A 218 -78.73 30.99 -51.72
C GLN A 218 -78.70 31.09 -53.24
#